data_AF-A0AA38M767-F1
#
_entry.id   AF-A0AA38M767-F1
#
_cell.length_a   1.000
_cell.length_b   1.000
_cell.length_c   1.000
_cell.angle_alpha   90.00
_cell.angle_beta   90.00
_cell.angle_gamma   90.00
#
_symmetry.space_group_name_H-M   'P 1'
#
loop_
_entity.id
_entity.type
_entity.pdbx_description
1 polymer ?
#
loop_
_entity_poly.entity_id
_entity_poly.type
_entity_poly.pdbx_seq_one_letter_code
_entity_poly.pdbx_strand_id
1 'polypeptide(L)' 'MSQNERYGQEYSRLRRLTSNLDVIQTSTEYGLSEDQVAEFKEAFMLFDKDEDGTITMAELGVVMRSLGQRPTGKA' A
#
# COMPACT_ATOMS: atom_id res chain seq x y z
N MET A 1 29.27 2.59 -11.27
CA MET A 1 28.18 3.06 -10.38
C MET A 1 28.67 4.27 -9.62
N SER A 2 28.01 5.40 -9.84
CA SER A 2 28.24 6.66 -9.15
C SER A 2 27.79 6.56 -7.68
N GLN A 3 28.43 7.31 -6.78
CA GLN A 3 28.00 7.37 -5.38
C GLN A 3 26.54 7.84 -5.22
N ASN A 4 26.05 8.67 -6.15
CA ASN A 4 24.64 9.10 -6.17
C ASN A 4 23.67 7.93 -6.38
N GLU A 5 24.05 6.92 -7.17
CA GLU A 5 23.21 5.75 -7.45
C GLU A 5 23.16 4.80 -6.24
N ARG A 6 24.21 4.77 -5.41
CA ARG A 6 24.22 3.99 -4.17
C ARG A 6 23.32 4.61 -3.10
N TYR A 7 23.41 5.92 -2.91
CA TYR A 7 22.54 6.65 -1.98
C TYR A 7 21.06 6.53 -2.35
N GLY A 8 20.72 6.65 -3.64
CA GLY A 8 19.33 6.49 -4.10
C GLY A 8 18.77 5.08 -3.84
N GLN A 9 19.59 4.04 -4.05
CA GLN A 9 19.20 2.65 -3.76
C GLN A 9 19.05 2.39 -2.26
N GLU A 10 19.97 2.92 -1.46
CA GLU A 10 19.94 2.75 -0.01
C GLU A 10 18.75 3.49 0.62
N TYR A 11 18.43 4.70 0.14
CA TYR A 11 17.26 5.46 0.59
C TYR A 11 15.95 4.76 0.21
N SER A 12 15.87 4.19 -0.99
CA SER A 12 14.72 3.41 -1.43
C SER A 12 14.55 2.14 -0.59
N ARG A 13 15.66 1.50 -0.21
CA ARG A 13 15.68 0.34 0.68
C ARG A 13 15.25 0.71 2.10
N LEU A 14 15.73 1.84 2.61
CA LEU A 14 15.41 2.35 3.94
C LEU A 14 13.93 2.72 4.04
N ARG A 15 13.35 3.39 3.02
CA ARG A 15 11.93 3.73 2.96
C ARG A 15 11.02 2.48 2.99
N ARG A 16 11.43 1.40 2.31
CA ARG A 16 10.74 0.09 2.34
C ARG A 16 10.87 -0.63 3.69
N LEU A 17 11.90 -0.33 4.47
CA LEU A 17 12.08 -0.89 5.81
C LEU A 17 11.31 -0.07 6.86
N THR A 18 11.33 1.26 6.76
CA THR A 18 10.57 2.14 7.65
C THR A 18 9.06 1.96 7.46
N SER A 19 8.59 1.67 6.24
CA SER A 19 7.18 1.34 6.01
C SER A 19 6.70 0.12 6.81
N ASN A 20 7.58 -0.86 7.08
CA ASN A 20 7.21 -1.98 7.96
C ASN A 20 7.15 -1.57 9.43
N LEU A 21 8.00 -0.64 9.89
CA LEU A 21 7.91 -0.09 11.24
C LEU A 21 6.63 0.74 11.44
N ASP A 22 6.27 1.56 10.44
CA ASP A 22 5.05 2.37 10.44
C ASP A 22 3.81 1.48 10.50
N VAL A 23 3.79 0.37 9.76
CA VAL A 23 2.72 -0.63 9.80
C VAL A 23 2.58 -1.26 11.19
N ILE A 24 3.68 -1.64 11.84
CA ILE A 24 3.65 -2.26 13.18
C ILE A 24 3.16 -1.29 14.25
N GLN A 25 3.59 -0.02 14.16
CA GLN A 25 3.17 1.01 15.11
C GLN A 25 1.68 1.33 14.96
N THR A 26 1.22 1.51 13.71
CA THR A 26 -0.20 1.76 13.43
C THR A 26 -1.08 0.55 13.73
N SER A 27 -0.64 -0.68 13.42
CA SER A 27 -1.40 -1.88 13.77
C SER A 27 -1.59 -2.01 15.28
N THR A 28 -0.58 -1.64 16.08
CA THR A 28 -0.66 -1.62 17.54
C THR A 28 -1.65 -0.56 18.03
N GLU A 29 -1.64 0.64 17.44
CA GLU A 29 -2.59 1.72 17.75
C GLU A 29 -4.04 1.32 17.47
N TYR A 30 -4.29 0.63 16.36
CA TYR A 30 -5.61 0.12 15.97
C TYR A 30 -5.95 -1.25 16.57
N GLY A 31 -5.06 -1.84 17.38
CA GLY A 31 -5.28 -3.14 18.02
C GLY A 31 -5.44 -4.31 17.05
N LEU A 32 -4.79 -4.25 15.88
CA LEU A 32 -4.84 -5.28 14.85
C LEU A 32 -3.85 -6.41 15.15
N SER A 33 -4.28 -7.66 14.93
CA SER A 33 -3.38 -8.82 14.96
C SER A 33 -2.48 -8.86 13.71
N GLU A 34 -1.38 -9.62 13.78
CA GLU A 34 -0.52 -9.84 12.62
C GLU A 34 -1.27 -10.45 11.44
N ASP A 35 -2.20 -11.38 11.71
CA ASP A 35 -3.05 -12.00 10.68
C ASP A 35 -3.98 -10.97 10.00
N GLN A 36 -4.57 -10.05 10.77
CA GLN A 36 -5.41 -8.98 10.22
C GLN A 36 -4.59 -8.01 9.37
N VAL A 37 -3.39 -7.65 9.82
CA VAL A 37 -2.46 -6.81 9.06
C VAL A 37 -2.07 -7.50 7.74
N ALA A 38 -1.82 -8.81 7.77
CA ALA A 38 -1.52 -9.59 6.58
C ALA A 38 -2.71 -9.61 5.60
N GLU A 39 -3.93 -9.87 6.10
CA GLU A 39 -5.15 -9.86 5.29
C GLU A 39 -5.38 -8.49 4.63
N PHE A 40 -5.22 -7.40 5.39
CA PHE A 40 -5.35 -6.04 4.84
C PHE A 40 -4.26 -5.72 3.83
N LYS A 41 -3.02 -6.18 4.03
CA LYS A 41 -1.95 -6.02 3.04
C LYS A 41 -2.26 -6.78 1.75
N GLU A 42 -2.71 -8.02 1.85
CA GLU A 42 -3.09 -8.82 0.68
C GLU A 42 -4.26 -8.20 -0.08
N ALA A 43 -5.27 -7.74 0.66
CA ALA A 43 -6.36 -6.99 0.08
C ALA A 43 -5.84 -5.72 -0.62
N PHE A 44 -5.00 -4.91 0.05
CA PHE A 44 -4.45 -3.67 -0.52
C PHE A 44 -3.67 -3.92 -1.82
N MET A 45 -2.81 -4.95 -1.85
CA MET A 45 -2.06 -5.35 -3.06
C MET A 45 -2.98 -5.82 -4.20
N LEU A 46 -4.19 -6.27 -3.90
CA LEU A 46 -5.16 -6.60 -4.95
C LEU A 46 -5.71 -5.34 -5.65
N PHE A 47 -5.79 -4.22 -4.92
CA PHE A 47 -6.31 -2.95 -5.40
C PHE A 47 -5.25 -2.07 -6.05
N ASP A 48 -4.08 -1.93 -5.41
CA ASP A 48 -2.93 -1.18 -5.90
C ASP A 48 -2.32 -1.90 -7.12
N LYS A 49 -2.58 -1.38 -8.33
CA LYS A 49 -2.23 -2.06 -9.59
C LYS A 49 -0.83 -1.69 -10.07
N ASP A 50 -0.34 -0.53 -9.69
CA ASP A 50 0.98 -0.04 -10.08
C ASP A 50 2.04 -0.23 -8.98
N GLU A 51 1.64 -0.78 -7.83
CA GLU A 51 2.49 -1.10 -6.67
C GLU A 51 3.18 0.16 -6.11
N ASP A 52 2.53 1.33 -6.23
CA ASP A 52 3.07 2.59 -5.74
C ASP A 52 2.86 2.79 -4.22
N GLY A 53 2.08 1.89 -3.60
CA GLY A 53 1.75 1.88 -2.18
C GLY A 53 0.54 2.75 -1.84
N THR A 54 -0.22 3.21 -2.83
CA THR A 54 -1.45 3.97 -2.68
C THR A 54 -2.58 3.34 -3.51
N ILE A 55 -3.83 3.56 -3.11
CA ILE A 55 -4.98 3.15 -3.92
C ILE A 55 -5.65 4.44 -4.41
N THR A 56 -5.53 4.70 -5.70
CA THR A 56 -6.20 5.82 -6.35
C THR A 56 -7.69 5.55 -6.53
N MET A 57 -8.50 6.61 -6.72
CA MET A 57 -9.91 6.48 -7.08
C MET A 57 -10.13 5.67 -8.36
N ALA A 58 -9.16 5.72 -9.29
CA ALA A 58 -9.22 4.95 -10.53
C ALA A 58 -9.08 3.44 -10.24
N GLU A 59 -8.11 3.06 -9.41
CA GLU A 59 -7.85 1.67 -9.01
C GLU A 59 -8.96 1.08 -8.15
N LEU A 60 -9.44 1.85 -7.17
CA LEU A 60 -10.64 1.49 -6.41
C LEU A 60 -11.85 1.30 -7.33
N GLY A 61 -12.02 2.19 -8.30
CA GLY A 61 -13.07 2.10 -9.31
C GLY A 61 -12.98 0.86 -10.19
N VAL A 62 -11.76 0.40 -10.52
CA VAL A 62 -11.55 -0.84 -11.28
C VAL A 62 -12.07 -2.03 -10.48
N VAL A 63 -11.65 -2.18 -9.22
CA VAL A 63 -12.08 -3.33 -8.42
C VAL A 63 -13.57 -3.28 -8.09
N MET A 64 -14.11 -2.10 -7.76
CA MET A 64 -15.55 -1.94 -7.53
C MET A 64 -16.38 -2.36 -8.75
N ARG A 65 -15.96 -1.98 -9.97
CA ARG A 65 -16.62 -2.44 -11.21
C ARG A 65 -16.48 -3.95 -11.41
N SER A 66 -15.32 -4.54 -11.11
CA SER A 66 -15.09 -5.99 -11.17
C SER A 66 -15.97 -6.78 -10.19
N LEU A 67 -16.36 -6.17 -9.06
CA LEU A 67 -17.31 -6.73 -8.09
C LEU A 67 -18.79 -6.45 -8.45
N GLY A 68 -19.06 -5.90 -9.63
CA GLY A 68 -20.42 -5.58 -10.09
C GLY A 68 -21.03 -4.32 -9.47
N GLN A 69 -20.24 -3.56 -8.68
CA GLN A 69 -20.67 -2.29 -8.10
C GLN A 69 -20.49 -1.15 -9.11
N ARG A 70 -21.40 -0.17 -9.04
CA ARG A 70 -21.33 1.06 -9.84
C ARG A 70 -21.04 2.24 -8.91
N PRO A 71 -19.77 2.51 -8.60
CA PRO A 71 -19.43 3.67 -7.79
C PRO A 71 -19.86 4.95 -8.52
N THR A 72 -20.80 5.69 -7.91
CA THR A 72 -21.23 6.99 -8.41
C THR A 72 -20.31 8.06 -7.81
N GLY A 73 -19.26 8.43 -8.55
CA GLY A 73 -18.42 9.55 -8.17
C GLY A 73 -19.26 10.84 -8.16
N LYS A 74 -19.43 11.45 -6.98
CA LYS A 74 -19.58 12.90 -6.88
C LYS A 74 -18.27 13.44 -6.34
N ALA A 75 -17.58 14.21 -7.18
CA ALA A 75 -16.47 15.05 -6.77
C ALA A 75 -16.92 16.07 -5.72
#